data_AF-Q4BVG8-F1
#
_entry.id   AF-Q4BVG8-F1
#
_cell.length_a   1.000
_cell.length_b   1.000
_cell.length_c   1.000
_cell.angle_alpha   90.00
_cell.angle_beta   90.00
_cell.angle_gamma   90.00
#
_symmetry.space_group_name_H-M   'P 1'
#
loop_
_entity.id
_entity.type
_entity.pdbx_description
1 polymer ?
#
loop_
_entity_poly.entity_id
_entity_poly.type
_entity_poly.pdbx_seq_one_letter_code
_entity_poly.pdbx_strand_id
1 'polypeptide(L)'
;MILLIAIAYTATSLKGKTFRQTNQGKYIARLTEKSRRDRRHSNFWIGLYGSLWIHAWEFCSDFISIMMSNNPQKLNNYKKGLQAMSIIDKTA
;
A
#
# COMPACT_ATOMS: atom_id res chain seq x y z
N MET A 1 4.52 1.22 28.02
CA MET A 1 3.78 1.60 26.79
C MET A 1 4.62 2.33 25.74
N ILE A 2 5.41 3.36 26.10
CA ILE A 2 6.20 4.16 25.13
C ILE A 2 7.13 3.30 24.27
N LEU A 3 7.81 2.31 24.87
CA LEU A 3 8.70 1.40 24.16
C LEU A 3 7.98 0.59 23.07
N LEU A 4 6.80 0.05 23.36
CA LEU A 4 6.01 -0.73 22.39
C LEU A 4 5.57 0.14 21.21
N ILE A 5 5.15 1.38 21.48
CA ILE A 5 4.79 2.34 20.44
C ILE A 5 6.00 2.66 19.56
N ALA A 6 7.18 2.86 20.16
CA ALA A 6 8.42 3.12 19.42
C ALA A 6 8.84 1.93 18.54
N ILE A 7 8.70 0.69 19.03
CA ILE A 7 8.97 -0.52 18.25
C ILE A 7 8.00 -0.62 17.07
N ALA A 8 6.70 -0.47 17.31
CA ALA A 8 5.68 -0.53 16.26
C ALA A 8 5.90 0.56 15.18
N TYR A 9 6.19 1.79 15.62
CA TYR A 9 6.50 2.89 14.72
C TYR A 9 7.75 2.62 13.87
N THR A 10 8.81 2.09 14.50
CA THR A 10 10.07 1.76 13.82
C THR A 10 9.86 0.63 12.81
N ALA A 11 9.22 -0.47 13.21
CA ALA A 11 8.93 -1.59 12.32
C ALA A 11 8.12 -1.13 11.10
N THR A 12 7.07 -0.34 11.32
CA THR A 12 6.22 0.21 10.25
C THR A 12 7.00 1.17 9.34
N SER A 13 7.88 1.99 9.92
CA SER A 13 8.74 2.90 9.17
C SER A 13 9.75 2.16 8.29
N LEU A 14 10.30 1.04 8.76
CA LEU A 14 11.18 0.18 7.98
C LEU A 14 10.42 -0.45 6.80
N LYS A 15 9.22 -1.00 7.03
CA LYS A 15 8.35 -1.52 5.95
C LYS A 15 8.07 -0.46 4.88
N GLY A 16 7.69 0.75 5.29
CA GLY A 16 7.44 1.83 4.33
C GLY A 16 8.68 2.31 3.58
N LYS A 17 9.88 2.15 4.15
CA LYS A 17 11.14 2.37 3.41
C LYS A 17 11.32 1.29 2.34
N THR A 18 11.07 0.03 2.65
CA THR A 18 11.09 -1.09 1.69
C THR A 18 10.08 -0.86 0.56
N PHE A 19 8.83 -0.52 0.88
CA PHE A 19 7.79 -0.27 -0.12
C PHE A 19 8.12 0.89 -1.06
N ARG A 20 8.87 1.90 -0.60
CA ARG A 20 9.37 2.97 -1.47
C ARG A 20 10.50 2.53 -2.39
N GLN A 21 11.35 1.62 -1.94
CA GLN A 21 12.43 1.06 -2.76
C GLN A 21 11.88 0.13 -3.84
N THR A 22 10.79 -0.57 -3.53
CA THR A 22 9.99 -1.24 -4.56
C THR A 22 9.21 -0.20 -5.36
N ASN A 23 9.04 -0.37 -6.67
CA ASN A 23 8.21 0.53 -7.50
C ASN A 23 6.69 0.49 -7.17
N GLN A 24 6.32 -0.10 -6.03
CA GLN A 24 4.94 -0.30 -5.57
C GLN A 24 4.39 0.88 -4.77
N GLY A 25 5.24 1.82 -4.33
CA GLY A 25 4.80 3.01 -3.60
C GLY A 25 3.68 3.81 -4.29
N LYS A 26 3.60 3.75 -5.63
CA LYS A 26 2.54 4.39 -6.44
C LYS A 26 1.13 3.78 -6.26
N TYR A 27 1.04 2.54 -5.78
CA TYR A 27 -0.23 1.87 -5.50
C TYR A 27 -0.69 2.11 -4.06
N ILE A 28 0.24 2.38 -3.15
CA ILE A 28 -0.04 2.63 -1.73
C ILE A 28 -0.37 4.11 -1.48
N ALA A 29 0.39 5.00 -2.11
CA ALA A 29 0.37 6.42 -1.81
C ALA A 29 0.33 7.25 -3.10
N ARG A 30 -0.21 8.47 -2.98
CA ARG A 30 -0.17 9.42 -4.09
C ARG A 30 1.27 9.82 -4.39
N LEU A 31 1.60 9.84 -5.69
CA LEU A 31 2.89 10.30 -6.18
C LEU A 31 3.17 11.74 -5.71
N THR A 32 4.43 12.02 -5.42
CA THR A 32 4.87 13.36 -5.01
C THR A 32 4.92 14.27 -6.22
N GLU A 33 4.36 15.48 -6.11
CA GLU A 33 4.36 16.47 -7.19
C GLU A 33 5.79 16.96 -7.48
N LYS A 34 6.13 17.19 -8.76
CA LYS A 34 7.48 17.60 -9.19
C LYS A 34 8.00 18.87 -8.51
N SER A 35 7.12 19.82 -8.18
CA SER A 35 7.47 21.09 -7.56
C SER A 35 7.56 21.05 -6.02
N ARG A 36 7.24 19.91 -5.40
CA ARG A 36 7.18 19.82 -3.94
C ARG A 36 8.57 19.62 -3.35
N ARG A 37 8.94 20.46 -2.37
CA ARG A 37 10.23 20.37 -1.66
C ARG A 37 10.25 19.23 -0.64
N ASP A 38 9.14 19.03 0.06
CA ASP A 38 9.02 18.00 1.10
C ASP A 38 8.29 16.74 0.64
N ARG A 39 8.65 15.62 1.25
CA ARG A 39 7.92 14.35 1.03
C ARG A 39 6.47 14.49 1.48
N ARG A 40 5.54 14.05 0.63
CA ARG A 40 4.10 14.06 0.96
C ARG A 40 3.72 13.11 2.09
N HIS A 41 4.32 11.93 2.12
CA HIS A 41 4.02 10.87 3.09
C HIS A 41 5.31 10.39 3.75
N SER A 42 5.30 10.21 5.08
CA SER A 42 6.43 9.62 5.79
C SER A 42 6.57 8.12 5.46
N ASN A 43 7.72 7.53 5.80
CA ASN A 43 7.87 6.08 5.66
C ASN A 43 6.89 5.34 6.57
N PHE A 44 6.67 5.83 7.80
CA PHE A 44 5.63 5.30 8.68
C PHE A 44 4.26 5.25 8.00
N TRP A 45 3.84 6.36 7.39
CA TRP A 45 2.54 6.44 6.72
C TRP A 45 2.41 5.41 5.60
N ILE A 46 3.45 5.26 4.76
CA ILE A 46 3.44 4.30 3.65
C ILE A 46 3.42 2.85 4.17
N GLY A 47 4.21 2.53 5.19
CA GLY A 47 4.23 1.19 5.78
C GLY A 47 2.89 0.80 6.39
N LEU A 48 2.28 1.75 7.12
CA LEU A 48 0.97 1.55 7.75
C LEU A 48 -0.13 1.36 6.69
N TYR A 49 -0.19 2.27 5.71
CA TYR A 49 -1.25 2.26 4.71
C TYR A 49 -1.13 1.07 3.75
N GLY A 50 0.09 0.68 3.39
CA GLY A 50 0.33 -0.52 2.59
C GLY A 50 -0.14 -1.79 3.30
N SER A 51 0.14 -1.88 4.61
CA SER A 51 -0.34 -3.01 5.42
C SER A 51 -1.86 -3.00 5.55
N LEU A 52 -2.47 -1.84 5.83
CA LEU A 52 -3.93 -1.71 5.95
C LEU A 52 -4.65 -2.08 4.64
N TRP A 53 -4.06 -1.74 3.49
CA TRP A 53 -4.64 -2.06 2.19
C TRP A 53 -4.78 -3.58 1.97
N ILE A 54 -3.78 -4.37 2.39
CA ILE A 54 -3.84 -5.84 2.31
C ILE A 54 -5.01 -6.38 3.16
N HIS A 55 -5.07 -5.97 4.43
CA HIS A 55 -6.13 -6.41 5.35
C HIS A 55 -7.53 -6.00 4.87
N ALA A 56 -7.67 -4.78 4.34
CA ALA A 56 -8.94 -4.32 3.78
C ALA A 56 -9.34 -5.09 2.52
N TRP A 57 -8.35 -5.51 1.72
CA TRP A 57 -8.62 -6.31 0.54
C TRP A 57 -9.10 -7.72 0.89
N GLU A 58 -8.50 -8.37 1.90
CA GLU A 58 -8.96 -9.69 2.38
C GLU A 58 -10.45 -9.64 2.75
N PHE A 59 -10.86 -8.60 3.49
CA PHE A 59 -12.25 -8.40 3.91
C PHE A 59 -13.22 -8.12 2.74
N CYS A 60 -12.78 -7.38 1.72
CA CYS A 60 -13.64 -6.90 0.63
C CYS A 60 -13.51 -7.69 -0.68
N SER A 61 -12.63 -8.70 -0.74
CA SER A 61 -12.20 -9.36 -1.99
C SER A 61 -13.38 -9.92 -2.80
N ASP A 62 -14.32 -10.61 -2.15
CA ASP A 62 -15.52 -11.17 -2.77
C ASP A 62 -16.40 -10.11 -3.42
N PHE A 63 -16.66 -9.02 -2.70
CA PHE A 63 -17.45 -7.90 -3.22
C PHE A 63 -16.77 -7.24 -4.42
N ILE A 64 -15.46 -7.05 -4.36
CA ILE A 64 -14.69 -6.48 -5.46
C ILE A 64 -14.70 -7.42 -6.68
N SER A 65 -14.67 -8.73 -6.48
CA SER A 65 -14.78 -9.71 -7.56
C SER A 65 -16.09 -9.55 -8.34
N ILE A 66 -17.21 -9.41 -7.63
CA ILE A 66 -18.53 -9.14 -8.24
C ILE A 66 -18.51 -7.82 -9.01
N MET A 67 -17.97 -6.75 -8.42
CA MET A 67 -17.85 -5.46 -9.10
C MET A 67 -17.02 -5.52 -10.38
N MET A 68 -15.94 -6.31 -10.38
CA MET A 68 -15.07 -6.47 -11.54
C MET A 68 -15.71 -7.30 -12.65
N SER A 69 -16.53 -8.29 -12.30
CA SER A 69 -17.37 -9.02 -13.26
C SER A 69 -18.33 -8.08 -14.00
N ASN A 70 -18.92 -7.11 -13.29
CA ASN A 70 -19.85 -6.15 -13.86
C ASN A 70 -19.17 -4.98 -14.60
N ASN A 71 -17.86 -4.79 -14.43
CA ASN A 71 -17.11 -3.66 -15.00
C ASN A 71 -15.81 -4.12 -15.67
N PRO A 72 -15.88 -4.92 -16.75
CA PRO A 72 -14.71 -5.51 -17.39
C PRO A 72 -13.69 -4.46 -17.87
N GLN A 73 -14.14 -3.25 -18.22
CA GLN A 73 -13.28 -2.14 -18.62
C GLN A 73 -12.31 -1.68 -17.52
N LYS A 74 -12.57 -1.99 -16.24
CA LYS A 74 -11.67 -1.65 -15.12
C LYS A 74 -10.75 -2.81 -14.71
N LEU A 75 -11.01 -4.02 -15.20
CA LEU A 75 -10.36 -5.26 -14.75
C LEU A 75 -8.83 -5.21 -14.93
N ASN A 76 -8.33 -4.64 -16.02
CA ASN A 76 -6.88 -4.57 -16.26
C ASN A 76 -6.16 -3.72 -15.20
N ASN A 77 -6.75 -2.59 -14.79
CA ASN A 77 -6.18 -1.74 -13.75
C ASN A 77 -6.26 -2.42 -12.38
N TYR A 78 -7.35 -3.14 -12.12
CA TYR A 78 -7.49 -3.94 -10.91
C TYR A 78 -6.44 -5.05 -10.80
N LYS A 79 -6.22 -5.82 -11.88
CA LYS A 79 -5.18 -6.87 -11.93
C LYS A 79 -3.78 -6.33 -11.64
N LYS A 80 -3.45 -5.14 -12.15
CA LYS A 80 -2.18 -4.45 -11.83
C LYS A 80 -2.08 -4.12 -10.34
N GLY A 81 -3.19 -3.71 -9.72
CA GLY A 81 -3.27 -3.48 -8.27
C GLY A 81 -3.06 -4.76 -7.47
N LEU A 82 -3.67 -5.88 -7.88
CA LEU A 82 -3.46 -7.19 -7.25
C LEU A 82 -2.00 -7.66 -7.33
N GLN A 83 -1.36 -7.50 -8.49
CA GLN A 83 0.06 -7.82 -8.65
C GLN A 83 0.94 -6.96 -7.73
N ALA A 84 0.65 -5.65 -7.64
CA ALA A 84 1.34 -4.76 -6.72
C ALA A 84 1.18 -5.20 -5.27
N MET A 85 -0.04 -5.54 -4.86
CA MET A 85 -0.37 -6.02 -3.52
C MET A 85 0.38 -7.32 -3.19
N SER A 86 0.43 -8.28 -4.11
CA SER A 86 1.21 -9.52 -3.92
C SER A 86 2.71 -9.27 -3.73
N ILE A 87 3.26 -8.27 -4.43
CA ILE A 87 4.67 -7.87 -4.25
C ILE A 87 4.87 -7.21 -2.89
N ILE A 88 3.94 -6.35 -2.47
CA ILE A 88 3.97 -5.69 -1.15
C ILE A 88 3.92 -6.75 -0.05
N ASP A 89 3.00 -7.71 -0.13
CA ASP A 89 2.83 -8.78 0.85
C ASP A 89 4.10 -9.64 1.00
N LYS A 90 4.74 -10.01 -0.11
CA LYS A 90 6.03 -10.74 -0.11
C LYS A 90 7.22 -9.94 0.38
N THR A 91 7.14 -8.61 0.41
CA THR A 91 8.23 -7.72 0.83
C THR A 91 8.01 -7.10 2.21
N ALA A 92 6.84 -7.34 2.82
CA ALA A 92 6.44 -6.87 4.15
C ALA A 92 6.97 -7.78 5.27
#